data_AF-A0A101SUT5-F1
#
_entry.id   AF-A0A101SUT5-F1
#
_cell.length_a   1.000
_cell.length_b   1.000
_cell.length_c   1.000
_cell.angle_alpha   90.00
_cell.angle_beta   90.00
_cell.angle_gamma   90.00
#
_symmetry.space_group_name_H-M   'P 1'
#
loop_
_entity.id
_entity.type
_entity.pdbx_description
1 polymer ?
#
loop_
_entity_poly.entity_id
_entity_poly.type
_entity_poly.pdbx_seq_one_letter_code
_entity_poly.pdbx_strand_id
1 'polypeptide(L)'
;MSDPVVVGVDGSPSSLAAVEVAAREAGLRRVGLRMVHAFGAPSIRLPGGGPPWSPAQAGVRELVDGTLDRAEQRARDVAPHVDVTREVTVGEPPAVLEIESHTASLVVVGSRGLGGFGSLLLGSTAVQLAAHGRCPVLVVRGRENPSGPVLLAVDGSPAGGPAVGFAFAEASMRGAGLVALLVWNTWGEPAHEGPPTALDVIVDVGRLRGEEQRVLDETLDPWQRRCPGVAVERRLVRSRVRPALLEASGDAQLVVSGARGRGGFTGLLLGSVSQALLHHASCPVAVVRG
;
A
#
# COMPACT_ATOMS: atom_id res chain seq x y z
N MET A 1 -22.81 -8.30 5.30
CA MET A 1 -21.60 -9.12 5.06
C MET A 1 -20.43 -8.16 5.05
N SER A 2 -19.33 -8.48 5.71
CA SER A 2 -18.13 -7.63 5.69
C SER A 2 -17.46 -7.68 4.32
N ASP A 3 -16.95 -6.55 3.84
CA ASP A 3 -16.34 -6.45 2.51
C ASP A 3 -15.09 -7.35 2.38
N PRO A 4 -14.94 -8.10 1.28
CA PRO A 4 -13.83 -9.04 1.09
C PRO A 4 -12.48 -8.34 0.93
N VAL A 5 -11.40 -9.11 1.05
CA VAL A 5 -10.10 -8.72 0.50
C VAL A 5 -10.10 -9.07 -0.98
N VAL A 6 -9.76 -8.10 -1.84
CA VAL A 6 -9.63 -8.30 -3.29
C VAL A 6 -8.16 -8.43 -3.66
N VAL A 7 -7.83 -9.36 -4.56
CA VAL A 7 -6.48 -9.48 -5.12
C VAL A 7 -6.49 -9.51 -6.64
N GLY A 8 -5.63 -8.69 -7.25
CA GLY A 8 -5.40 -8.71 -8.70
C GLY A 8 -4.45 -9.84 -9.10
N VAL A 9 -4.89 -10.70 -10.01
CA VAL A 9 -4.12 -11.87 -10.48
C VAL A 9 -3.81 -11.73 -11.96
N ASP A 10 -2.54 -11.80 -12.34
CA ASP A 10 -2.09 -11.80 -13.74
C ASP A 10 -1.20 -13.01 -14.09
N GLY A 11 -0.96 -13.90 -13.13
CA GLY A 11 -0.11 -15.08 -13.28
C GLY A 11 1.40 -14.82 -13.18
N SER A 12 1.82 -13.56 -13.02
CA SER A 12 3.22 -13.23 -12.70
C SER A 12 3.62 -13.75 -11.31
N PRO A 13 4.92 -13.99 -11.05
CA PRO A 13 5.39 -14.36 -9.72
C PRO A 13 5.00 -13.36 -8.63
N SER A 14 4.95 -12.06 -8.98
CA SER A 14 4.56 -11.02 -8.02
C SER A 14 3.07 -11.03 -7.71
N SER A 15 2.18 -11.39 -8.65
CA SER A 15 0.75 -11.54 -8.35
C SER A 15 0.46 -12.82 -7.56
N LEU A 16 1.21 -13.91 -7.78
CA LEU A 16 1.09 -15.12 -6.95
C LEU A 16 1.53 -14.87 -5.50
N ALA A 17 2.63 -14.13 -5.29
CA ALA A 17 3.01 -13.68 -3.95
C ALA A 17 1.94 -12.75 -3.32
N ALA A 18 1.30 -11.92 -4.15
CA ALA A 18 0.19 -11.08 -3.71
C ALA A 18 -1.03 -11.89 -3.25
N VAL A 19 -1.33 -13.01 -3.91
CA VAL A 19 -2.40 -13.92 -3.51
C VAL A 19 -2.13 -14.55 -2.15
N GLU A 20 -0.89 -14.99 -1.89
CA GLU A 20 -0.52 -15.53 -0.58
C GLU A 20 -0.66 -14.50 0.55
N VAL A 21 -0.26 -13.26 0.30
CA VAL A 21 -0.46 -12.16 1.26
C VAL A 21 -1.94 -11.86 1.44
N ALA A 22 -2.70 -11.71 0.35
CA ALA A 22 -4.12 -11.41 0.40
C ALA A 22 -4.93 -12.47 1.15
N ALA A 23 -4.59 -13.74 0.99
CA ALA A 23 -5.20 -14.85 1.72
C ALA A 23 -4.92 -14.76 3.23
N ARG A 24 -3.69 -14.40 3.64
CA ARG A 24 -3.37 -14.12 5.04
C ARG A 24 -4.15 -12.92 5.58
N GLU A 25 -4.23 -11.83 4.82
CA GLU A 25 -5.02 -10.64 5.20
C GLU A 25 -6.51 -10.97 5.39
N ALA A 26 -7.09 -11.76 4.48
CA ALA A 26 -8.47 -12.20 4.56
C ALA A 26 -8.72 -13.04 5.83
N GLY A 27 -7.80 -13.94 6.17
CA GLY A 27 -7.84 -14.72 7.40
C GLY A 27 -7.75 -13.87 8.67
N LEU A 28 -6.81 -12.91 8.71
CA LEU A 28 -6.67 -11.96 9.82
C LEU A 28 -7.94 -11.12 10.03
N ARG A 29 -8.59 -10.72 8.94
CA ARG A 29 -9.81 -9.91 8.92
C ARG A 29 -11.10 -10.72 9.09
N ARG A 30 -11.01 -12.06 8.98
CA ARG A 30 -12.16 -12.98 8.98
C ARG A 30 -13.19 -12.63 7.90
N VAL A 31 -12.71 -12.35 6.69
CA VAL A 31 -13.53 -12.08 5.50
C VAL A 31 -13.13 -13.00 4.35
N GLY A 32 -13.94 -13.07 3.30
CA GLY A 32 -13.60 -13.83 2.10
C GLY A 32 -12.49 -13.18 1.26
N LEU A 33 -11.85 -13.98 0.40
CA LEU A 33 -10.89 -13.54 -0.60
C LEU A 33 -11.56 -13.56 -1.98
N ARG A 34 -11.50 -12.43 -2.70
CA ARG A 34 -11.98 -12.30 -4.08
C ARG A 34 -10.78 -12.13 -5.01
N MET A 35 -10.51 -13.14 -5.84
CA MET A 35 -9.45 -13.11 -6.84
C MET A 35 -10.01 -12.57 -8.15
N VAL A 36 -9.42 -11.49 -8.65
CA VAL A 36 -9.87 -10.80 -9.87
C VAL A 36 -8.78 -10.89 -10.93
N HIS A 37 -9.10 -11.56 -12.04
CA HIS A 37 -8.27 -11.55 -13.24
C HIS A 37 -8.92 -10.67 -14.30
N ALA A 38 -8.27 -9.55 -14.60
CA ALA A 38 -8.71 -8.62 -15.63
C ALA A 38 -7.85 -8.78 -16.89
N PHE A 39 -8.49 -8.83 -18.05
CA PHE A 39 -7.80 -8.92 -19.34
C PHE A 39 -8.39 -7.93 -20.36
N GLY A 40 -7.51 -7.20 -21.03
CA GLY A 40 -7.86 -6.16 -22.02
C GLY A 40 -7.23 -6.43 -23.40
N ALA A 41 -7.84 -5.85 -24.44
CA ALA A 41 -7.47 -6.01 -25.84
C ALA A 41 -6.01 -5.68 -26.25
N PRO A 42 -5.20 -4.86 -25.53
CA PRO A 42 -3.82 -4.62 -25.97
C PRO A 42 -2.82 -5.67 -25.45
N SER A 43 -3.20 -6.51 -24.47
CA SER A 43 -2.32 -7.57 -23.94
C SER A 43 -2.12 -8.74 -24.90
N ILE A 44 -3.02 -8.88 -25.88
CA ILE A 44 -3.01 -9.91 -26.90
C ILE A 44 -2.60 -9.27 -28.23
N ARG A 45 -1.29 -9.26 -28.54
CA ARG A 45 -0.83 -9.00 -29.92
C ARG A 45 -1.14 -10.23 -30.79
N LEU A 46 -2.39 -10.36 -31.22
CA LEU A 46 -2.77 -11.32 -32.26
C LEU A 46 -2.23 -10.84 -33.63
N PRO A 47 -1.70 -11.74 -34.47
CA PRO A 47 -1.46 -11.45 -35.87
C PRO A 47 -2.76 -10.98 -36.53
N GLY A 48 -2.73 -9.84 -37.22
CA GLY A 48 -3.91 -9.18 -37.76
C GLY A 48 -4.70 -10.06 -38.74
N GLY A 49 -6.03 -10.03 -38.64
CA GLY A 49 -6.94 -10.57 -39.66
C GLY A 49 -8.10 -11.44 -39.16
N GLY A 50 -8.21 -11.73 -37.86
CA GLY A 50 -9.34 -12.50 -37.31
C GLY A 50 -10.59 -11.66 -36.99
N PRO A 51 -11.81 -12.23 -37.03
CA PRO A 51 -13.04 -11.52 -36.65
C PRO A 51 -12.99 -11.00 -35.20
N PRO A 52 -13.76 -9.95 -34.88
CA PRO A 52 -13.76 -9.34 -33.54
C PRO A 52 -14.35 -10.32 -32.52
N TRP A 53 -13.46 -11.06 -31.86
CA TRP A 53 -13.66 -11.84 -30.64
C TRP A 53 -14.64 -13.02 -30.75
N SER A 54 -14.10 -14.23 -30.61
CA SER A 54 -14.86 -15.43 -30.25
C SER A 54 -14.25 -16.02 -28.97
N PRO A 55 -15.04 -16.22 -27.90
CA PRO A 55 -14.62 -16.94 -26.68
C PRO A 55 -14.19 -18.40 -26.92
N ALA A 56 -14.29 -18.90 -28.16
CA ALA A 56 -13.98 -20.26 -28.56
C ALA A 56 -12.50 -20.52 -28.92
N GLN A 57 -11.58 -19.58 -28.67
CA GLN A 57 -10.15 -19.94 -28.65
C GLN A 57 -9.87 -20.71 -27.35
N ALA A 58 -10.11 -22.03 -27.36
CA ALA A 58 -10.01 -22.94 -26.21
C ALA A 58 -8.77 -22.70 -25.33
N GLY A 59 -7.63 -22.31 -25.91
CA GLY A 59 -6.40 -22.04 -25.18
C GLY A 59 -6.41 -20.81 -24.26
N VAL A 60 -7.16 -19.73 -24.54
CA VAL A 60 -7.15 -18.53 -23.67
C VAL A 60 -7.88 -18.81 -22.36
N ARG A 61 -9.03 -19.50 -22.44
CA ARG A 61 -9.78 -19.89 -21.25
C ARG A 61 -9.00 -20.88 -20.40
N GLU A 62 -8.38 -21.89 -21.02
CA GLU A 62 -7.52 -22.86 -20.34
C GLU A 62 -6.31 -22.19 -19.66
N LEU A 63 -5.69 -21.18 -20.29
CA LEU A 63 -4.58 -20.42 -19.70
C LEU A 63 -5.00 -19.57 -18.51
N VAL A 64 -6.17 -18.93 -18.60
CA VAL A 64 -6.76 -18.14 -17.49
C VAL A 64 -7.15 -19.06 -16.34
N ASP A 65 -7.85 -20.15 -16.62
CA ASP A 65 -8.27 -21.15 -15.65
C ASP A 65 -7.04 -21.76 -14.96
N GLY A 66 -6.01 -22.17 -15.71
CA GLY A 66 -4.76 -22.69 -15.14
C GLY A 66 -3.94 -21.66 -14.35
N THR A 67 -4.12 -20.36 -14.62
CA THR A 67 -3.52 -19.30 -13.80
C THR A 67 -4.27 -19.12 -12.49
N LEU A 68 -5.61 -19.09 -12.54
CA LEU A 68 -6.46 -18.97 -11.37
C LEU A 68 -6.42 -20.21 -10.48
N ASP A 69 -6.28 -21.42 -11.04
CA ASP A 69 -6.10 -22.66 -10.28
C ASP A 69 -4.81 -22.62 -9.47
N ARG A 70 -3.70 -22.18 -10.09
CA ARG A 70 -2.43 -22.00 -9.37
C ARG A 70 -2.54 -20.94 -8.28
N ALA A 71 -3.19 -19.82 -8.55
CA ALA A 71 -3.43 -18.77 -7.55
C ALA A 71 -4.28 -19.27 -6.38
N GLU A 72 -5.37 -19.96 -6.67
CA GLU A 72 -6.26 -20.51 -5.66
C GLU A 72 -5.57 -21.56 -4.79
N GLN A 73 -4.76 -22.43 -5.39
CA GLN A 73 -3.98 -23.40 -4.64
C GLN A 73 -3.05 -22.69 -3.65
N ARG A 74 -2.34 -21.63 -4.10
CA ARG A 74 -1.49 -20.82 -3.20
C ARG A 74 -2.27 -20.17 -2.07
N ALA A 75 -3.48 -19.67 -2.34
CA ALA A 75 -4.34 -19.10 -1.30
C ALA A 75 -4.74 -20.16 -0.26
N ARG A 76 -5.15 -21.35 -0.71
CA ARG A 76 -5.53 -22.46 0.19
C ARG A 76 -4.38 -22.98 1.01
N ASP A 77 -3.18 -23.05 0.43
CA ASP A 77 -2.00 -23.54 1.13
C ASP A 77 -1.65 -22.67 2.35
N VAL A 78 -1.88 -21.36 2.27
CA VAL A 78 -1.57 -20.40 3.35
C VAL A 78 -2.75 -20.10 4.27
N ALA A 79 -3.99 -20.20 3.77
CA ALA A 79 -5.20 -19.87 4.52
C ALA A 79 -6.37 -20.80 4.13
N PRO A 80 -6.35 -22.08 4.56
CA PRO A 80 -7.34 -23.09 4.15
C PRO A 80 -8.76 -22.81 4.66
N HIS A 81 -8.92 -21.90 5.62
CA HIS A 81 -10.18 -21.52 6.23
C HIS A 81 -10.84 -20.29 5.59
N VAL A 82 -10.20 -19.68 4.59
CA VAL A 82 -10.71 -18.50 3.90
C VAL A 82 -11.53 -18.95 2.69
N ASP A 83 -12.76 -18.44 2.59
CA ASP A 83 -13.61 -18.64 1.41
C ASP A 83 -13.03 -17.85 0.22
N VAL A 84 -12.64 -18.56 -0.84
CA VAL A 84 -12.04 -17.98 -2.04
C VAL A 84 -13.05 -17.94 -3.18
N THR A 85 -13.23 -16.77 -3.78
CA THR A 85 -14.06 -16.55 -4.97
C THR A 85 -13.20 -16.07 -6.14
N ARG A 86 -13.60 -16.42 -7.37
CA ARG A 86 -12.90 -16.06 -8.60
C ARG A 86 -13.80 -15.17 -9.47
N GLU A 87 -13.22 -14.13 -10.03
CA GLU A 87 -13.85 -13.24 -10.99
C GLU A 87 -12.92 -13.06 -12.19
N VAL A 88 -13.45 -13.22 -13.40
CA VAL A 88 -12.73 -13.00 -14.65
C VAL A 88 -13.45 -11.90 -15.43
N THR A 89 -12.79 -10.76 -15.60
CA THR A 89 -13.43 -9.56 -16.15
C THR A 89 -12.68 -9.04 -17.38
N VAL A 90 -13.43 -8.69 -18.43
CA VAL A 90 -12.88 -7.99 -19.58
C VAL A 90 -12.68 -6.52 -19.23
N GLY A 91 -11.45 -6.03 -19.32
CA GLY A 91 -11.12 -4.63 -19.05
C GLY A 91 -9.65 -4.41 -18.74
N GLU A 92 -9.27 -3.14 -18.68
CA GLU A 92 -7.93 -2.76 -18.22
C GLU A 92 -7.77 -3.03 -16.72
N PRO A 93 -6.75 -3.80 -16.28
CA PRO A 93 -6.63 -4.23 -14.89
C PRO A 93 -6.71 -3.11 -13.84
N PRO A 94 -6.09 -1.93 -14.03
CA PRO A 94 -6.21 -0.85 -13.06
C PRO A 94 -7.65 -0.35 -12.90
N ALA A 95 -8.40 -0.22 -14.00
CA ALA A 95 -9.78 0.26 -13.97
C ALA A 95 -10.72 -0.75 -13.31
N VAL A 96 -10.55 -2.04 -13.62
CA VAL A 96 -11.33 -3.12 -12.99
C VAL A 96 -11.08 -3.16 -11.49
N LEU A 97 -9.81 -3.14 -11.07
CA LEU A 97 -9.47 -3.19 -9.64
C LEU A 97 -9.84 -1.90 -8.89
N GLU A 98 -9.86 -0.75 -9.56
CA GLU A 98 -10.39 0.49 -8.98
C GLU A 98 -11.89 0.36 -8.67
N ILE A 99 -12.67 -0.21 -9.60
CA ILE A 99 -14.10 -0.48 -9.38
C ILE A 99 -14.28 -1.44 -8.21
N GLU A 100 -13.53 -2.55 -8.19
CA GLU A 100 -13.58 -3.54 -7.10
C GLU A 100 -13.21 -2.93 -5.74
N SER A 101 -12.36 -1.90 -5.71
CA SER A 101 -11.98 -1.21 -4.47
C SER A 101 -13.13 -0.49 -3.75
N HIS A 102 -14.26 -0.25 -4.42
CA HIS A 102 -15.45 0.35 -3.80
C HIS A 102 -16.17 -0.60 -2.82
N THR A 103 -16.01 -1.90 -3.01
CA THR A 103 -16.68 -2.95 -2.22
C THR A 103 -15.68 -3.90 -1.59
N ALA A 104 -14.43 -3.45 -1.40
CA ALA A 104 -13.36 -4.20 -0.80
C ALA A 104 -12.94 -3.55 0.52
N SER A 105 -12.61 -4.37 1.52
CA SER A 105 -11.98 -3.88 2.75
C SER A 105 -10.48 -3.60 2.56
N LEU A 106 -9.87 -4.25 1.56
CA LEU A 106 -8.47 -4.12 1.16
C LEU A 106 -8.31 -4.62 -0.28
N VAL A 107 -7.58 -3.88 -1.12
CA VAL A 107 -7.12 -4.37 -2.43
C VAL A 107 -5.64 -4.69 -2.35
N VAL A 108 -5.25 -5.88 -2.80
CA VAL A 108 -3.88 -6.38 -2.79
C VAL A 108 -3.41 -6.59 -4.22
N VAL A 109 -2.21 -6.10 -4.52
CA VAL A 109 -1.58 -6.30 -5.83
C VAL A 109 -0.09 -6.58 -5.69
N GLY A 110 0.45 -7.29 -6.67
CA GLY A 110 1.90 -7.41 -6.83
C GLY A 110 2.53 -6.06 -7.18
N SER A 111 3.81 -5.89 -6.86
CA SER A 111 4.57 -4.72 -7.30
C SER A 111 4.82 -4.70 -8.81
N ARG A 112 4.72 -5.84 -9.50
CA ARG A 112 4.95 -5.95 -10.95
C ARG A 112 3.98 -6.94 -11.59
N GLY A 113 3.77 -6.78 -12.89
CA GLY A 113 3.02 -7.73 -13.72
C GLY A 113 3.84 -8.29 -14.87
N LEU A 114 3.17 -8.97 -15.81
CA LEU A 114 3.81 -9.64 -16.95
C LEU A 114 4.54 -8.71 -17.95
N GLY A 115 4.20 -7.43 -18.00
CA GLY A 115 4.72 -6.47 -18.99
C GLY A 115 5.87 -5.55 -18.54
N GLY A 116 6.44 -5.74 -17.33
CA GLY A 116 7.44 -4.83 -16.77
C GLY A 116 8.82 -4.95 -17.43
N PHE A 117 9.27 -3.91 -18.14
CA PHE A 117 10.64 -3.79 -18.63
C PHE A 117 11.64 -3.72 -17.45
N GLY A 118 12.51 -4.72 -17.33
CA GLY A 118 13.70 -4.67 -16.47
C GLY A 118 13.43 -4.67 -14.95
N SER A 119 14.48 -4.94 -14.18
CA SER A 119 14.46 -5.25 -12.74
C SER A 119 14.10 -4.09 -11.78
N LEU A 120 13.56 -2.96 -12.26
CA LEU A 120 13.54 -1.70 -11.49
C LEU A 120 12.23 -0.89 -11.51
N LEU A 121 11.21 -1.26 -12.30
CA LEU A 121 9.98 -0.44 -12.44
C LEU A 121 8.78 -1.07 -11.71
N LEU A 122 8.09 -0.25 -10.91
CA LEU A 122 6.81 -0.57 -10.27
C LEU A 122 5.71 -0.64 -11.34
N GLY A 123 4.80 -1.62 -11.23
CA GLY A 123 3.71 -1.83 -12.17
C GLY A 123 2.71 -0.68 -12.18
N SER A 124 2.20 -0.35 -13.37
CA SER A 124 1.20 0.71 -13.57
C SER A 124 -0.06 0.49 -12.73
N THR A 125 -0.54 -0.74 -12.61
CA THR A 125 -1.68 -1.12 -11.78
C THR A 125 -1.49 -0.74 -10.32
N ALA A 126 -0.33 -1.04 -9.73
CA ALA A 126 -0.05 -0.72 -8.34
C ALA A 126 -0.02 0.80 -8.10
N VAL A 127 0.59 1.56 -9.01
CA VAL A 127 0.64 3.03 -8.93
C VAL A 127 -0.75 3.65 -9.07
N GLN A 128 -1.53 3.21 -10.07
CA GLN A 128 -2.86 3.75 -10.32
C GLN A 128 -3.82 3.42 -9.17
N LEU A 129 -3.78 2.21 -8.62
CA LEU A 129 -4.60 1.85 -7.47
C LEU A 129 -4.22 2.65 -6.22
N ALA A 130 -2.93 2.80 -5.91
CA ALA A 130 -2.51 3.65 -4.79
C ALA A 130 -2.98 5.11 -4.96
N ALA A 131 -3.11 5.58 -6.21
CA ALA A 131 -3.55 6.93 -6.55
C ALA A 131 -5.09 7.10 -6.69
N HIS A 132 -5.87 6.05 -6.91
CA HIS A 132 -7.31 6.17 -7.23
C HIS A 132 -8.23 5.22 -6.46
N GLY A 133 -7.68 4.17 -5.84
CA GLY A 133 -8.46 3.19 -5.08
C GLY A 133 -9.31 3.83 -3.97
N ARG A 134 -10.42 3.20 -3.64
CA ARG A 134 -11.39 3.70 -2.65
C ARG A 134 -11.30 3.03 -1.28
N CYS A 135 -10.51 1.97 -1.20
CA CYS A 135 -10.12 1.32 0.05
C CYS A 135 -8.58 1.38 0.21
N PRO A 136 -8.03 0.96 1.36
CA PRO A 136 -6.59 0.73 1.48
C PRO A 136 -6.06 -0.18 0.36
N VAL A 137 -4.88 0.14 -0.18
CA VAL A 137 -4.21 -0.65 -1.21
C VAL A 137 -2.89 -1.18 -0.68
N LEU A 138 -2.72 -2.49 -0.65
CA LEU A 138 -1.50 -3.16 -0.22
C LEU A 138 -0.71 -3.67 -1.43
N VAL A 139 0.50 -3.16 -1.59
CA VAL A 139 1.42 -3.55 -2.66
C VAL A 139 2.47 -4.50 -2.10
N VAL A 140 2.47 -5.72 -2.62
CA VAL A 140 3.39 -6.78 -2.18
C VAL A 140 4.74 -6.64 -2.88
N ARG A 141 5.76 -6.40 -2.06
CA ARG A 141 7.14 -6.18 -2.48
C ARG A 141 8.12 -6.44 -1.34
N GLY A 142 9.40 -6.35 -1.66
CA GLY A 142 10.47 -6.47 -0.68
C GLY A 142 10.79 -7.93 -0.37
N ARG A 143 11.20 -8.19 0.87
CA ARG A 143 11.57 -9.53 1.33
C ARG A 143 10.38 -10.48 1.37
N GLU A 144 10.67 -11.75 1.17
CA GLU A 144 9.72 -12.84 1.43
C GLU A 144 9.49 -12.96 2.94
N ASN A 145 8.22 -13.07 3.35
CA ASN A 145 7.78 -13.25 4.74
C ASN A 145 8.47 -12.31 5.75
N PRO A 146 8.35 -10.97 5.59
CA PRO A 146 8.99 -10.04 6.49
C PRO A 146 8.37 -10.13 7.89
N SER A 147 9.22 -10.11 8.91
CA SER A 147 8.84 -10.05 10.33
C SER A 147 9.13 -8.66 10.90
N GLY A 148 8.68 -8.41 12.14
CA GLY A 148 8.93 -7.16 12.85
C GLY A 148 7.66 -6.34 13.10
N PRO A 149 7.74 -5.07 13.51
CA PRO A 149 6.57 -4.23 13.74
C PRO A 149 5.89 -3.77 12.45
N VAL A 150 4.67 -3.26 12.58
CA VAL A 150 4.05 -2.40 11.55
C VAL A 150 4.71 -1.03 11.66
N LEU A 151 5.20 -0.48 10.54
CA LEU A 151 5.76 0.87 10.47
C LEU A 151 4.72 1.84 9.91
N LEU A 152 4.32 2.82 10.69
CA LEU A 152 3.45 3.91 10.25
C LEU A 152 4.28 5.15 9.91
N ALA A 153 4.19 5.61 8.67
CA ALA A 153 4.73 6.91 8.25
C ALA A 153 3.77 8.02 8.70
N VAL A 154 4.17 8.81 9.69
CA VAL A 154 3.37 9.93 10.21
C VAL A 154 3.86 11.23 9.60
N ASP A 155 2.93 12.04 9.11
CA ASP A 155 3.19 13.39 8.63
C ASP A 155 2.38 14.47 9.35
N GLY A 156 1.45 14.10 10.23
CA GLY A 156 0.59 15.04 10.95
C GLY A 156 -0.45 15.75 10.08
N SER A 157 -0.62 15.34 8.82
CA SER A 157 -1.65 15.90 7.95
C SER A 157 -3.02 15.30 8.28
N PRO A 158 -4.12 16.06 8.15
CA PRO A 158 -5.47 15.51 8.32
C PRO A 158 -5.76 14.32 7.40
N ALA A 159 -5.21 14.35 6.18
CA ALA A 159 -5.33 13.26 5.20
C ALA A 159 -4.64 11.96 5.65
N GLY A 160 -3.68 12.03 6.58
CA GLY A 160 -3.01 10.88 7.16
C GLY A 160 -3.82 10.15 8.24
N GLY A 161 -4.91 10.74 8.75
CA GLY A 161 -5.70 10.16 9.85
C GLY A 161 -6.18 8.73 9.60
N PRO A 162 -6.75 8.40 8.42
CA PRO A 162 -7.14 7.03 8.07
C PRO A 162 -5.98 6.03 8.04
N ALA A 163 -4.77 6.48 7.66
CA ALA A 163 -3.57 5.63 7.68
C ALA A 163 -3.17 5.24 9.11
N VAL A 164 -3.34 6.15 10.08
CA VAL A 164 -3.12 5.86 11.51
C VAL A 164 -4.07 4.75 11.96
N GLY A 165 -5.37 4.91 11.71
CA GLY A 165 -6.38 3.92 12.10
C GLY A 165 -6.13 2.55 11.47
N PHE A 166 -5.78 2.53 10.19
CA PHE A 166 -5.41 1.31 9.49
C PHE A 166 -4.18 0.64 10.11
N ALA A 167 -3.13 1.40 10.44
CA ALA A 167 -1.91 0.84 11.04
C ALA A 167 -2.15 0.24 12.43
N PHE A 168 -2.98 0.86 13.26
CA PHE A 168 -3.39 0.28 14.54
C PHE A 168 -4.19 -1.01 14.37
N ALA A 169 -5.12 -1.05 13.39
CA ALA A 169 -5.88 -2.25 13.08
C ALA A 169 -4.97 -3.39 12.60
N GLU A 170 -4.02 -3.10 11.71
CA GLU A 170 -3.01 -4.05 11.23
C GLU A 170 -2.15 -4.59 12.37
N ALA A 171 -1.60 -3.71 13.21
CA ALA A 171 -0.78 -4.13 14.35
C ALA A 171 -1.57 -5.03 15.32
N SER A 172 -2.83 -4.66 15.60
CA SER A 172 -3.73 -5.45 16.46
C SER A 172 -4.02 -6.83 15.87
N MET A 173 -4.44 -6.91 14.60
CA MET A 173 -4.76 -8.19 13.94
C MET A 173 -3.55 -9.12 13.88
N ARG A 174 -2.34 -8.56 13.68
CA ARG A 174 -1.08 -9.32 13.60
C ARG A 174 -0.49 -9.68 14.96
N GLY A 175 -1.02 -9.12 16.06
CA GLY A 175 -0.39 -9.23 17.38
C GLY A 175 1.03 -8.65 17.41
N ALA A 176 1.28 -7.59 16.62
CA ALA A 176 2.59 -6.99 16.44
C ALA A 176 2.68 -5.60 17.08
N GLY A 177 3.91 -5.14 17.37
CA GLY A 177 4.15 -3.74 17.75
C GLY A 177 3.92 -2.78 16.58
N LEU A 178 3.69 -1.51 16.90
CA LEU A 178 3.56 -0.41 15.95
C LEU A 178 4.69 0.59 16.17
N VAL A 179 5.49 0.85 15.14
CA VAL A 179 6.47 1.95 15.12
C VAL A 179 5.86 3.10 14.34
N ALA A 180 5.58 4.22 15.01
CA ALA A 180 5.11 5.44 14.37
C ALA A 180 6.27 6.40 14.16
N LEU A 181 6.68 6.57 12.90
CA LEU A 181 7.85 7.37 12.53
C LEU A 181 7.42 8.70 11.90
N LEU A 182 7.73 9.81 12.59
CA LEU A 182 7.67 11.16 12.04
C LEU A 182 9.09 11.64 11.72
N VAL A 183 9.31 11.98 10.46
CA VAL A 183 10.58 12.54 10.01
C VAL A 183 10.43 14.02 9.74
N TRP A 184 11.20 14.84 10.45
CA TRP A 184 11.19 16.29 10.32
C TRP A 184 12.55 16.82 9.84
N ASN A 185 12.55 18.03 9.30
CA ASN A 185 13.77 18.69 8.85
C ASN A 185 13.62 20.22 8.96
N THR A 186 14.72 20.94 8.79
CA THR A 186 14.79 22.41 8.88
C THR A 186 14.87 23.07 7.50
N TRP A 187 14.68 22.32 6.40
CA TRP A 187 14.84 22.83 5.03
C TRP A 187 13.55 23.40 4.43
N GLY A 188 12.41 23.25 5.13
CA GLY A 188 11.08 23.67 4.67
C GLY A 188 10.50 24.88 5.39
N GLU A 189 11.27 25.58 6.23
CA GLU A 189 10.78 26.79 6.91
C GLU A 189 10.51 27.91 5.89
N PRO A 190 9.33 28.56 5.93
CA PRO A 190 9.14 29.83 5.26
C PRO A 190 10.22 30.81 5.74
N ALA A 191 10.86 31.53 4.82
CA ALA A 191 11.67 32.67 5.22
C ALA A 191 10.80 33.60 6.06
N HIS A 192 11.27 33.96 7.25
CA HIS A 192 10.61 34.89 8.17
C HIS A 192 10.07 36.11 7.39
N GLU A 193 8.76 36.38 7.46
CA GLU A 193 8.12 37.52 6.75
C GLU A 193 8.36 38.87 7.47
N GLY A 194 9.10 38.89 8.58
CA GLY A 194 9.49 40.10 9.32
C GLY A 194 10.85 40.66 8.90
N PRO A 195 11.20 41.89 9.33
CA PRO A 195 12.52 42.47 9.06
C PRO A 195 13.60 41.58 9.69
N PRO A 196 14.64 41.21 8.91
CA PRO A 196 15.67 40.28 9.40
C PRO A 196 16.38 40.85 10.62
N THR A 197 16.25 40.15 11.74
CA THR A 197 17.03 40.36 12.95
C THR A 197 18.25 39.46 12.95
N ALA A 198 19.32 39.86 13.67
CA ALA A 198 20.52 39.04 13.83
C ALA A 198 20.24 37.66 14.49
N LEU A 199 19.05 37.47 15.07
CA LEU A 199 18.58 36.24 15.68
C LEU A 199 17.80 35.32 14.71
N ASP A 200 17.34 35.82 13.55
CA ASP A 200 16.59 35.03 12.55
C ASP A 200 17.47 33.99 11.82
N VAL A 201 18.78 34.01 12.06
CA VAL A 201 19.76 33.07 11.50
C VAL A 201 19.87 31.78 12.34
N ILE A 202 19.32 31.75 13.55
CA ILE A 202 19.39 30.59 14.45
C ILE A 202 18.02 29.90 14.46
N VAL A 203 17.87 28.87 13.63
CA VAL A 203 16.74 27.95 13.72
C VAL A 203 16.73 27.32 15.12
N ASP A 204 15.71 27.60 15.93
CA ASP A 204 15.51 26.96 17.23
C ASP A 204 15.05 25.51 17.02
N VAL A 205 16.05 24.63 16.88
CA VAL A 205 15.88 23.18 16.71
C VAL A 205 15.10 22.57 17.89
N GLY A 206 15.21 23.14 19.09
CA GLY A 206 14.52 22.65 20.29
C GLY A 206 13.02 22.90 20.20
N ARG A 207 12.63 24.14 19.84
CA ARG A 207 11.23 24.51 19.62
C ARG A 207 10.60 23.67 18.51
N LEU A 208 11.24 23.57 17.34
CA LEU A 208 10.74 22.79 16.21
C LEU A 208 10.56 21.30 16.55
N ARG A 209 11.54 20.72 17.27
CA ARG A 209 11.41 19.34 17.75
C ARG A 209 10.21 19.17 18.68
N GLY A 210 9.98 20.13 19.57
CA GLY A 210 8.83 20.12 20.48
C GLY A 210 7.49 20.20 19.75
N GLU A 211 7.41 20.99 18.68
CA GLU A 211 6.21 21.09 17.83
C GLU A 211 5.93 19.78 17.10
N GLU A 212 6.94 19.18 16.46
CA GLU A 212 6.77 17.90 15.76
C GLU A 212 6.50 16.74 16.72
N GLN A 213 7.03 16.79 17.94
CA GLN A 213 6.70 15.82 18.99
C GLN A 213 5.21 15.93 19.37
N ARG A 214 4.69 17.14 19.56
CA ARG A 214 3.25 17.35 19.84
C ARG A 214 2.38 16.83 18.71
N VAL A 215 2.75 17.08 17.45
CA VAL A 215 2.05 16.55 16.29
C VAL A 215 1.99 15.01 16.33
N LEU A 216 3.11 14.36 16.64
CA LEU A 216 3.18 12.91 16.76
C LEU A 216 2.29 12.39 17.90
N ASP A 217 2.34 13.03 19.06
CA ASP A 217 1.56 12.63 20.24
C ASP A 217 0.06 12.82 20.01
N GLU A 218 -0.37 14.00 19.56
CA GLU A 218 -1.77 14.33 19.29
C GLU A 218 -2.39 13.41 18.22
N THR A 219 -1.59 13.02 17.21
CA THR A 219 -2.03 12.09 16.16
C THR A 219 -2.28 10.68 16.69
N LEU A 220 -1.45 10.21 17.63
CA LEU A 220 -1.45 8.81 18.08
C LEU A 220 -2.28 8.57 19.34
N ASP A 221 -2.36 9.55 20.24
CA ASP A 221 -3.01 9.46 21.54
C ASP A 221 -4.48 8.98 21.46
N PRO A 222 -5.32 9.49 20.55
CA PRO A 222 -6.69 8.99 20.40
C PRO A 222 -6.75 7.51 20.03
N TRP A 223 -5.83 7.04 19.20
CA TRP A 223 -5.78 5.65 18.74
C TRP A 223 -5.19 4.71 19.77
N GLN A 224 -4.15 5.13 20.49
CA GLN A 224 -3.60 4.33 21.58
C GLN A 224 -4.62 4.10 22.69
N ARG A 225 -5.48 5.09 23.00
CA ARG A 225 -6.61 4.91 23.93
C ARG A 225 -7.64 3.89 23.42
N ARG A 226 -7.91 3.85 22.11
CA ARG A 226 -8.86 2.92 21.48
C ARG A 226 -8.29 1.50 21.33
N CYS A 227 -6.96 1.38 21.27
CA CYS A 227 -6.26 0.12 21.03
C CYS A 227 -5.13 -0.10 22.07
N PRO A 228 -5.45 -0.26 23.36
CA PRO A 228 -4.44 -0.34 24.43
C PRO A 228 -3.54 -1.60 24.34
N GLY A 229 -3.98 -2.63 23.61
CA GLY A 229 -3.20 -3.84 23.38
C GLY A 229 -2.06 -3.71 22.35
N VAL A 230 -2.00 -2.58 21.61
CA VAL A 230 -0.94 -2.34 20.63
C VAL A 230 0.22 -1.60 21.32
N ALA A 231 1.39 -2.24 21.39
CA ALA A 231 2.61 -1.60 21.87
C ALA A 231 3.10 -0.59 20.81
N VAL A 232 3.02 0.71 21.12
CA VAL A 232 3.40 1.80 20.21
C VAL A 232 4.76 2.37 20.59
N GLU A 233 5.70 2.32 19.65
CA GLU A 233 6.96 3.05 19.72
C GLU A 233 6.85 4.34 18.87
N ARG A 234 6.92 5.50 19.53
CA ARG A 234 6.93 6.81 18.87
C ARG A 234 8.37 7.18 18.51
N ARG A 235 8.68 7.32 17.22
CA ARG A 235 10.01 7.71 16.73
C ARG A 235 9.94 9.07 16.03
N LEU A 236 10.63 10.06 16.59
CA LEU A 236 10.81 11.39 15.99
C LEU A 236 12.26 11.55 15.50
N VAL A 237 12.46 11.63 14.18
CA VAL A 237 13.79 11.64 13.56
C VAL A 237 14.01 12.91 12.74
N ARG A 238 15.13 13.60 12.97
CA ARG A 238 15.55 14.73 12.13
C ARG A 238 16.37 14.21 10.94
N SER A 239 15.77 14.10 9.76
CA SER A 239 16.43 13.56 8.56
C SER A 239 15.70 13.96 7.27
N ARG A 240 16.19 13.45 6.13
CA ARG A 240 15.41 13.44 4.88
C ARG A 240 14.34 12.34 5.00
N VAL A 241 13.09 12.70 4.71
CA VAL A 241 11.91 11.82 4.91
C VAL A 241 12.04 10.47 4.19
N ARG A 242 12.35 10.50 2.89
CA ARG A 242 12.41 9.26 2.07
C ARG A 242 13.50 8.28 2.54
N PRO A 243 14.79 8.67 2.69
CA PRO A 243 15.81 7.75 3.17
C PRO A 243 15.49 7.12 4.53
N ALA A 244 15.03 7.91 5.50
CA ALA A 244 14.72 7.43 6.84
C ALA A 244 13.59 6.38 6.85
N LEU A 245 12.53 6.60 6.06
CA LEU A 245 11.43 5.64 5.93
C LEU A 245 11.85 4.35 5.20
N LEU A 246 12.69 4.47 4.17
CA LEU A 246 13.21 3.32 3.44
C LEU A 246 14.14 2.47 4.30
N GLU A 247 15.00 3.10 5.10
CA GLU A 247 15.84 2.42 6.08
C GLU A 247 14.98 1.69 7.12
N ALA A 248 14.01 2.38 7.74
CA ALA A 248 13.12 1.78 8.73
C ALA A 248 12.25 0.63 8.17
N SER A 249 11.92 0.65 6.87
CA SER A 249 11.22 -0.47 6.22
C SER A 249 12.03 -1.77 6.24
N GLY A 250 13.35 -1.68 6.45
CA GLY A 250 14.25 -2.81 6.65
C GLY A 250 13.96 -3.63 7.90
N ASP A 251 13.27 -3.10 8.90
CA ASP A 251 12.95 -3.86 10.12
C ASP A 251 11.45 -4.16 10.26
N ALA A 252 10.62 -3.66 9.35
CA ALA A 252 9.18 -3.75 9.43
C ALA A 252 8.61 -4.96 8.65
N GLN A 253 7.48 -5.49 9.12
CA GLN A 253 6.70 -6.47 8.37
C GLN A 253 5.75 -5.82 7.35
N LEU A 254 5.34 -4.58 7.60
CA LEU A 254 4.43 -3.79 6.77
C LEU A 254 4.74 -2.31 6.97
N VAL A 255 4.82 -1.53 5.89
CA VAL A 255 4.79 -0.07 5.96
C VAL A 255 3.38 0.43 5.64
N VAL A 256 2.85 1.32 6.47
CA VAL A 256 1.58 2.01 6.25
C VAL A 256 1.86 3.49 6.02
N SER A 257 1.29 4.06 4.96
CA SER A 257 1.40 5.48 4.65
C SER A 257 0.09 6.04 4.10
N GLY A 258 -0.12 7.35 4.26
CA GLY A 258 -1.15 8.05 3.50
C GLY A 258 -0.80 8.08 2.01
N ALA A 259 -1.80 8.27 1.14
CA ALA A 259 -1.54 8.55 -0.28
C ALA A 259 -0.94 9.95 -0.50
N ARG A 260 -1.23 10.90 0.38
CA ARG A 260 -0.69 12.27 0.36
C ARG A 260 -0.30 12.68 1.78
N GLY A 261 0.54 13.71 1.87
CA GLY A 261 0.95 14.28 3.15
C GLY A 261 0.88 15.80 3.20
N ARG A 262 1.70 16.40 4.07
CA ARG A 262 1.72 17.86 4.33
C ARG A 262 2.13 18.73 3.14
N GLY A 263 2.89 18.19 2.19
CA GLY A 263 3.43 18.95 1.05
C GLY A 263 2.99 18.39 -0.30
N GLY A 264 3.37 19.11 -1.36
CA GLY A 264 3.15 18.71 -2.75
C GLY A 264 2.33 19.72 -3.56
N PHE A 265 2.18 19.44 -4.85
CA PHE A 265 1.39 20.25 -5.77
C PHE A 265 -0.09 19.89 -5.64
N THR A 266 -0.95 20.90 -5.49
CA THR A 266 -2.41 20.75 -5.56
C THR A 266 -2.78 20.13 -6.91
N GLY A 267 -3.24 18.87 -6.89
CA GLY A 267 -3.61 18.12 -8.11
C GLY A 267 -2.90 16.77 -8.28
N LEU A 268 -1.81 16.50 -7.55
CA LEU A 268 -1.20 15.16 -7.54
C LEU A 268 -1.95 14.23 -6.60
N LEU A 269 -2.29 13.04 -7.08
CA LEU A 269 -3.09 12.03 -6.35
C LEU A 269 -2.26 11.12 -5.44
N LEU A 270 -0.93 11.12 -5.60
CA LEU A 270 0.02 10.32 -4.82
C LEU A 270 1.27 11.16 -4.50
N GLY A 271 1.69 11.17 -3.23
CA GLY A 271 2.85 11.91 -2.75
C GLY A 271 4.18 11.25 -3.06
N SER A 272 5.26 12.04 -3.06
CA SER A 272 6.62 11.57 -3.36
C SER A 272 7.16 10.56 -2.34
N VAL A 273 6.67 10.60 -1.09
CA VAL A 273 7.02 9.63 -0.04
C VAL A 273 6.37 8.28 -0.31
N SER A 274 5.06 8.26 -0.56
CA SER A 274 4.32 7.03 -0.87
C SER A 274 4.83 6.39 -2.16
N GLN A 275 5.15 7.18 -3.18
CA GLN A 275 5.85 6.69 -4.38
C GLN A 275 7.18 6.03 -4.03
N ALA A 276 8.05 6.71 -3.27
CA ALA A 276 9.35 6.15 -2.91
C ALA A 276 9.23 4.83 -2.13
N LEU A 277 8.27 4.74 -1.21
CA LEU A 277 7.97 3.50 -0.47
C LEU A 277 7.55 2.38 -1.41
N LEU A 278 6.58 2.63 -2.30
CA LEU A 278 6.13 1.64 -3.27
C LEU A 278 7.28 1.15 -4.18
N HIS A 279 8.20 2.05 -4.55
CA HIS A 279 9.33 1.72 -5.42
C HIS A 279 10.50 1.03 -4.69
N HIS A 280 10.73 1.31 -3.40
CA HIS A 280 12.00 0.95 -2.76
C HIS A 280 11.91 0.33 -1.36
N ALA A 281 10.73 0.23 -0.73
CA ALA A 281 10.63 -0.35 0.62
C ALA A 281 11.11 -1.82 0.69
N SER A 282 11.61 -2.25 1.84
CA SER A 282 12.12 -3.62 2.02
C SER A 282 11.03 -4.63 2.39
N CYS A 283 9.77 -4.20 2.54
CA CYS A 283 8.61 -5.02 2.86
C CYS A 283 7.33 -4.46 2.16
N PRO A 284 6.18 -5.16 2.24
CA PRO A 284 4.92 -4.69 1.68
C PRO A 284 4.54 -3.30 2.17
N VAL A 285 3.81 -2.57 1.32
CA VAL A 285 3.40 -1.19 1.57
C VAL A 285 1.90 -1.06 1.42
N ALA A 286 1.22 -0.64 2.47
CA ALA A 286 -0.17 -0.20 2.45
C ALA A 286 -0.24 1.32 2.25
N VAL A 287 -0.94 1.73 1.20
CA VAL A 287 -1.29 3.12 0.94
C VAL A 287 -2.76 3.31 1.28
N VAL A 288 -3.02 4.21 2.23
CA VAL A 288 -4.36 4.49 2.73
C VAL A 288 -4.77 5.90 2.31
N ARG A 289 -5.98 6.03 1.78
CA ARG A 289 -6.56 7.31 1.39
C ARG A 289 -7.57 7.76 2.44
N GLY A 290 -7.64 9.06 2.65
CA GLY A 290 -8.70 9.73 3.40
C GLY A 290 -9.58 10.58 2.53
#